data_AF-A0A4R9BKZ7-F1
#
_entry.id   AF-A0A4R9BKZ7-F1
#
_cell.length_a   1.000
_cell.length_b   1.000
_cell.length_c   1.000
_cell.angle_alpha   90.00
_cell.angle_beta   90.00
_cell.angle_gamma   90.00
#
_symmetry.space_group_name_H-M   'P 1'
#
loop_
_entity.id
_entity.type
_entity.pdbx_description
1 polymer ?
#
loop_
_entity_poly.entity_id
_entity_poly.type
_entity_poly.pdbx_seq_one_letter_code
_entity_poly.pdbx_strand_id
1 'polypeptide(L)'
;MTGASILLDHVTKRFPGQARPAVDGLTMEIPAGKIVMFVGPSGCGKTTTLKMINRLIEPTEGRIVVDGDDVTDMNGDTLRRGIGYVIQAGGLFPHMTVATNIGLVPKMLGWDKARIAARVDELLELVSLDPALYRNRYPKELSGGQQQRVGVARALAADPPVLLMDEPFGAVDPITRLRLQDELLNIQEELQKTIVCVTHDFDEAVKLGDWIAIFNEGAQLEQYDTPERILGDPANEFVENFIGSGAGLKQLTLTRVAEVGFGDAVVGNPGERAADVLARLIDAGHGHAVIVDERHRPIQWLSRRNLGRLEVISNVPDPKLPVVGYRATLNDALDTMLVSSAGAALVTGRRDMFKGVIDVQTVMDAITRSQTAAVLESDQAPVGLNTGVFQAQAPAADADLNETDGNGADARASQ
;
A
#
# COMPACT_ATOMS: atom_id res chain seq x y z
N MET A 1 -1.66 -19.36 9.91
CA MET A 1 -0.24 -19.02 9.69
C MET A 1 -0.18 -17.61 9.12
N THR A 2 0.76 -16.82 9.62
CA THR A 2 1.23 -15.54 9.05
C THR A 2 1.81 -15.77 7.64
N GLY A 3 2.05 -14.71 6.88
CA GLY A 3 2.61 -14.81 5.52
C GLY A 3 3.94 -15.58 5.44
N ALA A 4 4.27 -16.07 4.24
CA ALA A 4 5.54 -16.76 3.94
C ALA A 4 6.39 -15.92 2.98
N SER A 5 7.71 -15.95 3.14
CA SER A 5 8.62 -15.27 2.21
C SER A 5 8.73 -16.05 0.89
N ILE A 6 9.06 -15.34 -0.19
CA ILE A 6 9.35 -15.95 -1.50
C ILE A 6 10.69 -15.40 -1.97
N LEU A 7 11.59 -16.27 -2.39
CA LEU A 7 12.86 -15.91 -3.02
C LEU A 7 12.89 -16.49 -4.44
N LEU A 8 13.03 -15.59 -5.41
CA LEU A 8 13.43 -15.92 -6.77
C LEU A 8 14.95 -15.80 -6.83
N ASP A 9 15.62 -16.83 -7.31
CA ASP A 9 17.08 -16.83 -7.42
C ASP A 9 17.52 -17.18 -8.84
N HIS A 10 18.08 -16.18 -9.53
CA HIS A 10 18.52 -16.21 -10.93
C HIS A 10 17.47 -16.81 -11.89
N VAL A 11 16.18 -16.55 -11.63
CA VAL A 11 15.09 -17.16 -12.40
C VAL A 11 15.06 -16.61 -13.81
N THR A 12 15.12 -17.50 -14.80
CA THR A 12 15.06 -17.16 -16.22
C THR A 12 13.94 -17.92 -16.90
N LYS A 13 13.21 -17.25 -17.80
CA LYS A 13 12.23 -17.90 -18.68
C LYS A 13 12.49 -17.58 -20.14
N ARG A 14 12.78 -18.62 -20.93
CA ARG A 14 12.86 -18.57 -22.39
C ARG A 14 11.68 -19.34 -22.99
N PHE A 15 10.89 -18.70 -23.84
CA PHE A 15 9.86 -19.38 -24.62
C PHE A 15 10.43 -19.89 -25.95
N PRO A 16 10.02 -21.09 -26.41
CA PRO A 16 10.46 -21.60 -27.70
C PRO A 16 10.16 -20.61 -28.83
N GLY A 17 11.15 -20.36 -29.69
CA GLY A 17 11.01 -19.48 -30.86
C GLY A 17 11.17 -17.98 -30.57
N GLN A 18 11.41 -17.56 -29.33
CA GLN A 18 11.74 -16.17 -29.00
C GLN A 18 13.27 -15.99 -28.92
N ALA A 19 13.76 -14.90 -29.51
CA ALA A 19 15.20 -14.56 -29.49
C ALA A 19 15.66 -14.05 -28.11
N ARG A 20 14.76 -13.44 -27.34
CA ARG A 20 15.02 -12.89 -26.02
C ARG A 20 14.22 -13.65 -24.95
N PRO A 21 14.76 -13.78 -23.73
CA PRO A 21 14.02 -14.31 -22.59
C PRO A 21 12.89 -13.36 -22.18
N ALA A 22 11.79 -13.92 -21.69
CA ALA A 22 10.69 -13.15 -21.11
C ALA A 22 10.98 -12.71 -19.66
N VAL A 23 11.84 -13.45 -18.96
CA VAL A 23 12.43 -13.11 -17.66
C VAL A 23 13.89 -13.52 -17.74
N ASP A 24 14.82 -12.61 -17.42
CA ASP A 24 16.26 -12.86 -17.56
C ASP A 24 16.99 -12.67 -16.22
N GLY A 25 17.36 -13.79 -15.59
CA GLY A 25 18.21 -13.81 -14.39
C GLY A 25 17.63 -13.10 -13.15
N LEU A 26 16.31 -13.08 -12.96
CA LEU A 26 15.68 -12.34 -11.87
C LEU A 26 16.01 -12.96 -10.51
N THR A 27 16.65 -12.18 -9.64
CA THR A 27 16.85 -12.49 -8.22
C THR A 27 16.09 -11.48 -7.38
N MET A 28 15.12 -11.94 -6.58
CA MET A 28 14.22 -11.05 -5.85
C MET A 28 13.65 -11.73 -4.60
N GLU A 29 13.69 -11.01 -3.49
CA GLU A 29 13.02 -11.38 -2.25
C GLU A 29 11.67 -10.67 -2.13
N ILE A 30 10.66 -11.44 -1.74
CA ILE A 30 9.32 -10.97 -1.38
C ILE A 30 9.16 -11.25 0.12
N PRO A 31 9.18 -10.20 0.96
CA PRO A 31 9.11 -10.39 2.41
C PRO A 31 7.78 -10.99 2.87
N ALA A 32 7.85 -11.79 3.94
CA ALA A 32 6.67 -12.40 4.53
C ALA A 32 5.66 -11.34 5.05
N GLY A 33 4.38 -11.53 4.77
CA GLY A 33 3.29 -10.68 5.28
C GLY A 33 3.22 -9.29 4.65
N LYS A 34 3.96 -9.03 3.57
CA LYS A 34 3.98 -7.77 2.84
C LYS A 34 3.21 -7.84 1.53
N ILE A 35 2.70 -6.69 1.07
CA ILE A 35 2.16 -6.51 -0.27
C ILE A 35 3.28 -6.00 -1.18
N VAL A 36 3.68 -6.83 -2.14
CA VAL A 36 4.65 -6.47 -3.17
C VAL A 36 3.94 -6.28 -4.51
N MET A 37 4.06 -5.08 -5.06
CA MET A 37 3.41 -4.67 -6.30
C MET A 37 4.39 -4.80 -7.46
N PHE A 38 4.02 -5.54 -8.50
CA PHE A 38 4.78 -5.63 -9.75
C PHE A 38 4.15 -4.67 -10.75
N VAL A 39 4.93 -3.67 -11.19
CA VAL A 39 4.50 -2.66 -12.16
C VAL A 39 5.48 -2.56 -13.32
N GLY A 40 5.03 -2.00 -14.45
CA GLY A 40 5.84 -1.83 -15.65
C GLY A 40 5.01 -1.93 -16.93
N PRO A 41 5.60 -1.72 -18.11
CA PRO A 41 4.89 -1.77 -19.39
C PRO A 41 4.24 -3.13 -19.69
N SER A 42 3.21 -3.13 -20.54
CA SER A 42 2.60 -4.38 -21.01
C SER A 42 3.62 -5.28 -21.69
N GLY A 43 3.63 -6.57 -21.35
CA GLY A 43 4.55 -7.55 -21.94
C GLY A 43 5.97 -7.55 -21.37
N CYS A 44 6.28 -6.74 -20.34
CA CYS A 44 7.63 -6.70 -19.78
C CYS A 44 8.05 -7.95 -19.00
N GLY A 45 7.10 -8.80 -18.56
CA GLY A 45 7.40 -10.08 -17.89
C GLY A 45 6.71 -10.30 -16.55
N LYS A 46 6.03 -9.30 -15.97
CA LYS A 46 5.35 -9.36 -14.65
C LYS A 46 4.47 -10.60 -14.45
N THR A 47 3.50 -10.79 -15.34
CA THR A 47 2.58 -11.94 -15.30
C THR A 47 3.32 -13.26 -15.50
N THR A 48 4.39 -13.28 -16.29
CA THR A 48 5.25 -14.46 -16.45
C THR A 48 5.95 -14.78 -15.13
N THR A 49 6.53 -13.79 -14.46
CA THR A 49 7.14 -13.92 -13.12
C THR A 49 6.13 -14.43 -12.10
N LEU A 50 4.94 -13.83 -12.02
CA LEU A 50 3.87 -14.27 -11.11
C LEU A 50 3.44 -15.73 -11.37
N LYS A 51 3.31 -16.11 -12.64
CA LYS A 51 2.97 -17.49 -13.05
C LYS A 51 4.09 -18.49 -12.78
N MET A 52 5.35 -18.06 -12.74
CA MET A 52 6.48 -18.89 -12.33
C MET A 52 6.47 -19.15 -10.83
N ILE A 53 6.19 -18.14 -9.98
CA ILE A 53 6.01 -18.34 -8.54
C ILE A 53 4.96 -19.43 -8.27
N ASN A 54 3.83 -19.39 -8.99
CA ASN A 54 2.77 -20.40 -8.89
C ASN A 54 3.05 -21.71 -9.66
N ARG A 55 4.20 -21.79 -10.35
CA ARG A 55 4.60 -22.88 -11.26
C ARG A 55 3.51 -23.30 -12.26
N LEU A 56 2.74 -22.32 -12.74
CA LEU A 56 1.90 -22.49 -13.95
C LEU A 56 2.76 -22.41 -15.21
N ILE A 57 3.89 -21.72 -15.11
CA ILE A 57 4.95 -21.69 -16.12
C ILE A 57 6.21 -22.14 -15.39
N GLU A 58 6.85 -23.20 -15.88
CA GLU A 58 8.12 -23.65 -15.28
C GLU A 58 9.26 -22.69 -15.69
N PRO A 59 10.17 -22.34 -14.76
CA PRO A 59 11.38 -21.60 -15.11
C PRO A 59 12.24 -22.43 -16.07
N THR A 60 13.00 -21.76 -16.92
CA THR A 60 14.04 -22.40 -17.75
C THR A 60 15.30 -22.65 -16.94
N GLU A 61 15.67 -21.70 -16.08
CA GLU A 61 16.83 -21.74 -15.19
C GLU A 61 16.50 -21.00 -13.88
N GLY A 62 17.32 -21.23 -12.85
CA GLY A 62 17.14 -20.64 -11.51
C GLY A 62 16.27 -21.49 -10.60
N ARG A 63 16.02 -20.99 -9.39
CA ARG A 63 15.22 -21.67 -8.35
C ARG A 63 14.21 -20.73 -7.71
N ILE A 64 13.13 -21.32 -7.21
CA ILE A 64 12.07 -20.64 -6.48
C ILE A 64 12.01 -21.25 -5.09
N VAL A 65 12.18 -20.43 -4.06
CA VAL A 65 12.12 -20.84 -2.66
C VAL A 65 10.92 -20.16 -2.00
N VAL A 66 10.09 -20.92 -1.29
CA VAL A 66 8.94 -20.41 -0.55
C VAL A 66 9.06 -20.88 0.90
N ASP A 67 9.06 -19.94 1.84
CA ASP A 67 9.23 -20.23 3.28
C ASP A 67 10.50 -21.05 3.61
N GLY A 68 11.57 -20.86 2.83
CA GLY A 68 12.83 -21.60 2.96
C GLY A 68 12.88 -22.94 2.22
N ASP A 69 11.75 -23.45 1.72
CA ASP A 69 11.70 -24.69 0.94
C ASP A 69 11.87 -24.41 -0.56
N ASP A 70 12.81 -25.10 -1.21
CA ASP A 70 12.95 -25.05 -2.67
C ASP A 70 11.76 -25.77 -3.34
N VAL A 71 10.89 -25.00 -3.98
CA VAL A 71 9.67 -25.51 -4.60
C VAL A 71 9.84 -25.84 -6.07
N THR A 72 11.05 -25.73 -6.63
CA THR A 72 11.35 -25.90 -8.06
C THR A 72 11.10 -27.33 -8.55
N ASP A 73 11.41 -28.33 -7.71
CA ASP A 73 11.24 -29.76 -8.05
C ASP A 73 10.01 -30.40 -7.40
N MET A 74 9.26 -29.65 -6.58
CA MET A 74 8.04 -30.15 -5.94
C MET A 74 6.94 -30.49 -6.97
N ASN A 75 5.93 -31.24 -6.55
CA ASN A 75 4.75 -31.42 -7.41
C ASN A 75 3.97 -30.10 -7.48
N GLY A 76 3.86 -29.51 -8.69
CA GLY A 76 3.20 -28.21 -8.89
C GLY A 76 1.73 -28.16 -8.45
N ASP A 77 0.98 -29.26 -8.53
CA ASP A 77 -0.42 -29.30 -8.04
C ASP A 77 -0.48 -29.20 -6.52
N THR A 78 0.52 -29.74 -5.82
CA THR A 78 0.63 -29.65 -4.37
C THR A 78 0.99 -28.24 -3.94
N LEU A 79 1.95 -27.60 -4.62
CA LEU A 79 2.29 -26.20 -4.40
C LEU A 79 1.07 -25.28 -4.62
N ARG A 80 0.37 -25.43 -5.75
CA ARG A 80 -0.81 -24.61 -6.10
C ARG A 80 -1.97 -24.74 -5.13
N ARG A 81 -2.08 -25.85 -4.39
CA ARG A 81 -3.10 -25.99 -3.34
C ARG A 81 -2.74 -25.22 -2.06
N GLY A 82 -1.46 -24.91 -1.86
CA GLY A 82 -0.96 -24.10 -0.75
C GLY A 82 -0.84 -22.60 -1.05
N ILE A 83 -1.00 -22.18 -2.31
CA ILE A 83 -0.93 -20.78 -2.73
C ILE A 83 -2.31 -20.32 -3.19
N GLY A 84 -2.78 -19.19 -2.67
CA GLY A 84 -3.97 -18.53 -3.18
C GLY A 84 -3.67 -17.85 -4.51
N TYR A 85 -4.48 -18.07 -5.55
CA TYR A 85 -4.30 -17.42 -6.85
C TYR A 85 -5.59 -16.75 -7.32
N VAL A 86 -5.54 -15.43 -7.48
CA VAL A 86 -6.60 -14.60 -8.05
C VAL A 86 -6.25 -14.33 -9.50
N ILE A 87 -7.00 -14.98 -10.39
CA ILE A 87 -6.86 -14.85 -11.84
C ILE A 87 -7.60 -13.60 -12.31
N GLN A 88 -7.09 -12.98 -13.37
CA GLN A 88 -7.78 -11.91 -14.11
C GLN A 88 -9.24 -12.31 -14.42
N ALA A 89 -10.17 -11.38 -14.20
CA ALA A 89 -11.61 -11.56 -14.37
C ALA A 89 -12.28 -12.63 -13.48
N GLY A 90 -11.78 -12.83 -12.24
CA GLY A 90 -12.43 -13.61 -11.18
C GLY A 90 -12.38 -15.13 -11.35
N GLY A 91 -12.22 -15.64 -12.57
CA GLY A 91 -11.94 -17.05 -12.89
C GLY A 91 -12.91 -18.06 -12.27
N LEU A 92 -14.16 -17.68 -11.99
CA LEU A 92 -15.15 -18.52 -11.32
C LEU A 92 -15.73 -19.57 -12.27
N PHE A 93 -16.05 -20.75 -11.76
CA PHE A 93 -16.74 -21.78 -12.52
C PHE A 93 -18.23 -21.42 -12.67
N PRO A 94 -18.72 -21.14 -13.89
CA PRO A 94 -20.05 -20.55 -14.10
C PRO A 94 -21.21 -21.52 -13.79
N HIS A 95 -20.92 -22.82 -13.80
CA HIS A 95 -21.88 -23.89 -13.50
C HIS A 95 -21.87 -24.32 -12.02
N MET A 96 -21.07 -23.65 -11.19
CA MET A 96 -20.98 -23.89 -9.76
C MET A 96 -21.53 -22.70 -8.99
N THR A 97 -22.15 -22.95 -7.83
CA THR A 97 -22.56 -21.85 -6.93
C THR A 97 -21.35 -21.15 -6.33
N VAL A 98 -21.55 -19.97 -5.74
CA VAL A 98 -20.54 -19.24 -4.97
C VAL A 98 -19.92 -20.13 -3.89
N ALA A 99 -20.74 -20.82 -3.09
CA ALA A 99 -20.26 -21.72 -2.05
C ALA A 99 -19.39 -22.86 -2.61
N THR A 100 -19.79 -23.42 -3.75
CA THR A 100 -19.05 -24.50 -4.40
C THR A 100 -17.73 -24.02 -4.98
N ASN A 101 -17.70 -22.79 -5.53
CA ASN A 101 -16.47 -22.16 -6.00
C ASN A 101 -15.49 -21.94 -4.85
N ILE A 102 -15.92 -21.33 -3.75
CA ILE A 102 -15.07 -21.05 -2.58
C ILE A 102 -14.58 -22.36 -1.94
N GLY A 103 -15.48 -23.32 -1.73
CA GLY A 103 -15.17 -24.60 -1.09
C GLY A 103 -14.36 -25.59 -1.93
N LEU A 104 -13.99 -25.26 -3.17
CA LEU A 104 -13.34 -26.18 -4.11
C LEU A 104 -11.97 -26.65 -3.61
N VAL A 105 -11.08 -25.73 -3.22
CA VAL A 105 -9.73 -26.08 -2.76
C VAL A 105 -9.76 -26.80 -1.41
N PRO A 106 -10.51 -26.35 -0.39
CA PRO A 106 -10.71 -27.12 0.85
C PRO A 106 -11.19 -28.56 0.62
N LYS A 107 -12.11 -28.76 -0.33
CA LYS A 107 -12.59 -30.09 -0.71
C LYS A 107 -11.48 -30.96 -1.30
N MET A 108 -10.62 -30.40 -2.15
CA MET A 108 -9.46 -31.09 -2.71
C MET A 108 -8.41 -31.45 -1.65
N LEU A 109 -8.31 -30.64 -0.59
CA LEU A 109 -7.48 -30.90 0.59
C LEU A 109 -8.11 -31.90 1.57
N GLY A 110 -9.29 -32.45 1.26
CA GLY A 110 -9.95 -33.48 2.07
C GLY A 110 -10.62 -32.94 3.33
N TRP A 111 -10.93 -31.64 3.42
CA TRP A 111 -11.66 -31.09 4.56
C TRP A 111 -13.08 -31.67 4.64
N ASP A 112 -13.60 -31.79 5.86
CA ASP A 112 -14.97 -32.26 6.07
C ASP A 112 -16.00 -31.19 5.65
N LYS A 113 -17.22 -31.64 5.32
CA LYS A 113 -18.26 -30.76 4.78
C LYS A 113 -18.69 -29.65 5.75
N ALA A 114 -18.66 -29.89 7.06
CA ALA A 114 -19.07 -28.91 8.05
C ALA A 114 -18.04 -27.78 8.17
N ARG A 115 -16.75 -28.14 8.21
CA ARG A 115 -15.64 -27.19 8.15
C ARG A 115 -15.65 -26.36 6.88
N ILE A 116 -15.88 -26.98 5.72
CA ILE A 116 -16.00 -26.23 4.45
C ILE A 116 -17.18 -25.26 4.51
N ALA A 117 -18.34 -25.70 5.00
CA ALA A 117 -19.52 -24.85 5.05
C ALA A 117 -19.30 -23.62 5.94
N ALA A 118 -18.70 -23.80 7.12
CA ALA A 118 -18.36 -22.70 8.03
C ALA A 118 -17.31 -21.76 7.42
N ARG A 119 -16.26 -22.30 6.80
CA ARG A 119 -15.21 -21.49 6.14
C ARG A 119 -15.76 -20.67 4.98
N VAL A 120 -16.73 -21.21 4.23
CA VAL A 120 -17.40 -20.46 3.16
C VAL A 120 -18.17 -19.26 3.71
N ASP A 121 -18.89 -19.43 4.83
CA ASP A 121 -19.66 -18.33 5.43
C ASP A 121 -18.73 -17.26 6.00
N GLU A 122 -17.69 -17.66 6.73
CA GLU A 122 -16.62 -16.78 7.24
C GLU A 122 -16.01 -15.93 6.11
N LEU A 123 -15.64 -16.57 4.99
CA LEU A 123 -15.03 -15.85 3.87
C LEU A 123 -15.98 -14.94 3.12
N LEU A 124 -17.27 -15.29 3.05
CA LEU A 124 -18.28 -14.42 2.46
C LEU A 124 -18.47 -13.16 3.31
N GLU A 125 -18.51 -13.30 4.63
CA GLU A 125 -18.52 -12.18 5.56
C GLU A 125 -17.27 -11.31 5.43
N LEU A 126 -16.08 -11.93 5.37
CA LEU A 126 -14.80 -11.24 5.18
C LEU A 126 -14.78 -10.36 3.92
N VAL A 127 -15.38 -10.82 2.82
CA VAL A 127 -15.48 -10.04 1.57
C VAL A 127 -16.79 -9.25 1.45
N SER A 128 -17.43 -8.96 2.59
CA SER A 128 -18.64 -8.13 2.68
C SER A 128 -19.81 -8.62 1.81
N LEU A 129 -20.00 -9.94 1.71
CA LEU A 129 -21.12 -10.57 1.02
C LEU A 129 -21.93 -11.41 2.00
N ASP A 130 -23.20 -11.06 2.21
CA ASP A 130 -24.09 -11.81 3.10
C ASP A 130 -24.21 -13.30 2.69
N PRO A 131 -23.74 -14.25 3.51
CA PRO A 131 -23.81 -15.67 3.18
C PRO A 131 -25.25 -16.14 2.90
N ALA A 132 -26.25 -15.62 3.58
CA ALA A 132 -27.65 -16.01 3.38
C ALA A 132 -28.16 -15.67 1.97
N LEU A 133 -27.62 -14.60 1.36
CA LEU A 133 -28.06 -14.11 0.06
C LEU A 133 -27.21 -14.62 -1.10
N TYR A 134 -25.90 -14.80 -0.89
CA TYR A 134 -24.95 -15.04 -1.98
C TYR A 134 -24.51 -16.50 -2.11
N ARG A 135 -24.56 -17.30 -1.03
CA ARG A 135 -24.04 -18.67 -0.99
C ARG A 135 -24.53 -19.57 -2.15
N ASN A 136 -25.83 -19.46 -2.47
CA ASN A 136 -26.49 -20.29 -3.46
C ASN A 136 -26.57 -19.66 -4.86
N ARG A 137 -26.07 -18.43 -5.04
CA ARG A 137 -26.05 -17.78 -6.35
C ARG A 137 -24.99 -18.39 -7.24
N TYR A 138 -25.18 -18.24 -8.54
CA TYR A 138 -24.22 -18.55 -9.58
C TYR A 138 -23.45 -17.29 -10.01
N PRO A 139 -22.21 -17.40 -10.52
CA PRO A 139 -21.42 -16.25 -10.93
C PRO A 139 -22.12 -15.29 -11.90
N LYS A 140 -22.95 -15.82 -12.81
CA LYS A 140 -23.76 -15.03 -13.75
C LYS A 140 -24.80 -14.11 -13.10
N GLU A 141 -25.13 -14.34 -11.83
CA GLU A 141 -26.10 -13.57 -11.04
C GLU A 141 -25.42 -12.49 -10.19
N LEU A 142 -24.11 -12.32 -10.35
CA LEU A 142 -23.26 -11.40 -9.61
C LEU A 142 -22.74 -10.29 -10.52
N SER A 143 -22.60 -9.08 -9.97
CA SER A 143 -21.86 -8.00 -10.65
C SER A 143 -20.37 -8.35 -10.77
N GLY A 144 -19.64 -7.66 -11.65
CA GLY A 144 -18.19 -7.89 -11.82
C GLY A 144 -17.40 -7.75 -10.51
N GLY A 145 -17.69 -6.72 -9.71
CA GLY A 145 -17.06 -6.54 -8.40
C GLY A 145 -17.40 -7.65 -7.40
N GLN A 146 -18.64 -8.16 -7.41
CA GLN A 146 -19.04 -9.30 -6.57
C GLN A 146 -18.32 -10.59 -7.01
N GLN A 147 -18.16 -10.82 -8.32
CA GLN A 147 -17.40 -11.97 -8.81
C GLN A 147 -15.93 -11.88 -8.38
N GLN A 148 -15.34 -10.69 -8.41
CA GLN A 148 -13.96 -10.48 -7.97
C GLN A 148 -13.79 -10.80 -6.47
N ARG A 149 -14.72 -10.33 -5.62
CA ARG A 149 -14.75 -10.66 -4.19
C ARG A 149 -14.83 -12.15 -3.92
N VAL A 150 -15.71 -12.85 -4.65
CA VAL A 150 -15.80 -14.32 -4.56
C VAL A 150 -14.50 -14.98 -5.05
N GLY A 151 -13.82 -14.41 -6.05
CA GLY A 151 -12.50 -14.84 -6.52
C GLY A 151 -11.43 -14.75 -5.43
N VAL A 152 -11.38 -13.62 -4.70
CA VAL A 152 -10.49 -13.41 -3.54
C VAL A 152 -10.82 -14.39 -2.41
N ALA A 153 -12.10 -14.51 -2.05
CA ALA A 153 -12.56 -15.48 -1.05
C ALA A 153 -12.14 -16.91 -1.40
N ARG A 154 -12.30 -17.33 -2.66
CA ARG A 154 -11.85 -18.65 -3.12
C ARG A 154 -10.34 -18.82 -2.99
N ALA A 155 -9.55 -17.81 -3.32
CA ALA A 155 -8.10 -17.88 -3.17
C ALA A 155 -7.67 -18.02 -1.70
N LEU A 156 -8.44 -17.44 -0.76
CA LEU A 156 -8.22 -17.52 0.69
C LEU A 156 -8.83 -18.77 1.37
N ALA A 157 -9.57 -19.59 0.62
CA ALA A 157 -10.35 -20.72 1.14
C ALA A 157 -9.51 -21.75 1.90
N ALA A 158 -8.30 -22.03 1.43
CA ALA A 158 -7.39 -22.96 2.05
C ALA A 158 -6.50 -22.35 3.15
N ASP A 159 -6.74 -21.08 3.53
CA ASP A 159 -5.86 -20.30 4.41
C ASP A 159 -4.38 -20.28 3.97
N PRO A 160 -4.08 -19.96 2.69
CA PRO A 160 -2.71 -19.97 2.20
C PRO A 160 -1.87 -18.87 2.88
N PRO A 161 -0.55 -19.07 3.06
CA PRO A 161 0.35 -18.01 3.52
C PRO A 161 0.69 -16.99 2.43
N VAL A 162 0.51 -17.37 1.15
CA VAL A 162 0.80 -16.53 -0.03
C VAL A 162 -0.46 -16.36 -0.88
N LEU A 163 -0.69 -15.14 -1.35
CA LEU A 163 -1.76 -14.75 -2.26
C LEU A 163 -1.17 -14.04 -3.49
N LEU A 164 -1.36 -14.62 -4.66
CA LEU A 164 -0.90 -14.08 -5.94
C LEU A 164 -2.08 -13.49 -6.70
N MET A 165 -1.94 -12.28 -7.23
CA MET A 165 -3.00 -11.57 -7.96
C MET A 165 -2.49 -11.05 -9.31
N ASP A 166 -3.16 -11.43 -10.40
CA ASP A 166 -2.82 -11.00 -11.77
C ASP A 166 -3.89 -10.03 -12.29
N GLU A 167 -3.59 -8.73 -12.27
CA GLU A 167 -4.51 -7.63 -12.61
C GLU A 167 -5.90 -7.74 -11.95
N PRO A 168 -5.97 -7.83 -10.60
CA PRO A 168 -7.22 -8.11 -9.89
C PRO A 168 -8.29 -7.01 -10.06
N PHE A 169 -7.91 -5.81 -10.50
CA PHE A 169 -8.82 -4.67 -10.59
C PHE A 169 -9.03 -4.09 -12.01
N GLY A 170 -8.30 -4.62 -13.01
CA GLY A 170 -8.24 -4.02 -14.35
C GLY A 170 -9.58 -4.00 -15.10
N ALA A 171 -10.47 -4.95 -14.84
CA ALA A 171 -11.76 -5.08 -15.52
C ALA A 171 -12.94 -4.45 -14.74
N VAL A 172 -12.67 -3.67 -13.70
CA VAL A 172 -13.69 -3.11 -12.80
C VAL A 172 -13.81 -1.60 -12.99
N ASP A 173 -15.04 -1.06 -12.85
CA ASP A 173 -15.29 0.38 -12.91
C ASP A 173 -14.55 1.14 -11.80
N PRO A 174 -14.20 2.43 -11.99
CA PRO A 174 -13.35 3.16 -11.04
C PRO A 174 -13.89 3.23 -9.60
N ILE A 175 -15.20 3.36 -9.41
CA ILE A 175 -15.79 3.48 -8.07
C ILE A 175 -15.72 2.13 -7.35
N THR A 176 -16.10 1.05 -8.03
CA THR A 176 -16.02 -0.29 -7.47
C THR A 176 -14.57 -0.72 -7.24
N ARG A 177 -13.66 -0.33 -8.13
CA ARG A 177 -12.21 -0.57 -8.00
C ARG A 177 -11.67 0.00 -6.68
N LEU A 178 -11.92 1.27 -6.39
CA LEU A 178 -11.45 1.90 -5.14
C LEU A 178 -11.94 1.14 -3.90
N ARG A 179 -13.21 0.73 -3.89
CA ARG A 179 -13.79 -0.05 -2.79
C ARG A 179 -13.14 -1.43 -2.63
N LEU A 180 -12.82 -2.10 -3.74
CA LEU A 180 -12.14 -3.41 -3.70
C LEU A 180 -10.70 -3.29 -3.20
N GLN A 181 -10.01 -2.21 -3.53
CA GLN A 181 -8.67 -1.92 -3.03
C GLN A 181 -8.70 -1.68 -1.52
N ASP A 182 -9.63 -0.86 -1.02
CA ASP A 182 -9.79 -0.60 0.43
C ASP A 182 -10.12 -1.89 1.19
N GLU A 183 -10.95 -2.74 0.60
CA GLU A 183 -11.30 -4.04 1.17
C GLU A 183 -10.11 -5.00 1.21
N LEU A 184 -9.26 -5.01 0.17
CA LEU A 184 -8.02 -5.79 0.18
C LEU A 184 -7.08 -5.35 1.32
N LEU A 185 -6.95 -4.04 1.54
CA LEU A 185 -6.14 -3.50 2.63
C LEU A 185 -6.68 -3.95 3.99
N ASN A 186 -7.99 -3.88 4.22
CA ASN A 186 -8.60 -4.35 5.46
C ASN A 186 -8.36 -5.85 5.68
N ILE A 187 -8.51 -6.67 4.64
CA ILE A 187 -8.23 -8.12 4.70
C ILE A 187 -6.75 -8.36 5.03
N GLN A 188 -5.85 -7.57 4.45
CA GLN A 188 -4.42 -7.70 4.72
C GLN A 188 -4.07 -7.31 6.16
N GLU A 189 -4.66 -6.24 6.70
CA GLU A 189 -4.48 -5.85 8.11
C GLU A 189 -4.91 -6.97 9.07
N GLU A 190 -5.96 -7.73 8.73
CA GLU A 190 -6.47 -8.83 9.55
C GLU A 190 -5.66 -10.13 9.39
N LEU A 191 -5.30 -10.50 8.15
CA LEU A 191 -4.73 -11.83 7.86
C LEU A 191 -3.20 -11.85 7.74
N GLN A 192 -2.57 -10.71 7.45
CA GLN A 192 -1.12 -10.55 7.25
C GLN A 192 -0.51 -11.62 6.33
N LYS A 193 -1.12 -11.85 5.17
CA LYS A 193 -0.62 -12.80 4.16
C LYS A 193 0.44 -12.14 3.30
N THR A 194 1.31 -12.92 2.67
CA THR A 194 2.20 -12.35 1.66
C THR A 194 1.41 -12.18 0.37
N ILE A 195 1.31 -10.95 -0.14
CA ILE A 195 0.54 -10.65 -1.35
C ILE A 195 1.50 -10.21 -2.45
N VAL A 196 1.44 -10.86 -3.62
CA VAL A 196 2.13 -10.40 -4.83
C VAL A 196 1.07 -9.99 -5.84
N CYS A 197 1.03 -8.72 -6.21
CA CYS A 197 0.01 -8.18 -7.08
C CYS A 197 0.62 -7.57 -8.33
N VAL A 198 0.18 -8.01 -9.50
CA VAL A 198 0.57 -7.43 -10.79
C VAL A 198 -0.46 -6.41 -11.21
N THR A 199 0.00 -5.20 -11.53
CA THR A 199 -0.83 -4.15 -12.13
C THR A 199 -0.05 -3.40 -13.21
N HIS A 200 -0.78 -2.71 -14.09
CA HIS A 200 -0.23 -1.74 -15.03
C HIS A 200 -0.47 -0.30 -14.57
N ASP A 201 -1.20 -0.08 -13.48
CA ASP A 201 -1.54 1.23 -12.94
C ASP A 201 -0.64 1.53 -11.72
N PHE A 202 0.18 2.56 -11.84
CA PHE A 202 1.10 2.96 -10.79
C PHE A 202 0.38 3.51 -9.55
N ASP A 203 -0.78 4.13 -9.71
CA ASP A 203 -1.52 4.69 -8.58
C ASP A 203 -2.09 3.57 -7.69
N GLU A 204 -2.43 2.42 -8.27
CA GLU A 204 -2.77 1.22 -7.50
C GLU A 204 -1.58 0.70 -6.69
N ALA A 205 -0.38 0.72 -7.28
CA ALA A 205 0.82 0.26 -6.61
C ALA A 205 1.21 1.15 -5.44
N VAL A 206 1.10 2.47 -5.60
CA VAL A 206 1.32 3.44 -4.52
C VAL A 206 0.31 3.26 -3.39
N LYS A 207 -0.96 2.97 -3.70
CA LYS A 207 -2.00 2.82 -2.69
C LYS A 207 -1.90 1.50 -1.91
N LEU A 208 -1.52 0.40 -2.59
CA LEU A 208 -1.60 -0.95 -2.02
C LEU A 208 -0.26 -1.51 -1.55
N GLY A 209 0.84 -1.13 -2.18
CA GLY A 209 2.13 -1.77 -1.97
C GLY A 209 2.83 -1.30 -0.70
N ASP A 210 3.31 -2.25 0.10
CA ASP A 210 4.43 -2.00 1.01
C ASP A 210 5.71 -1.77 0.20
N TRP A 211 5.89 -2.53 -0.88
CA TRP A 211 7.02 -2.45 -1.79
C TRP A 211 6.55 -2.48 -3.25
N ILE A 212 7.22 -1.73 -4.12
CA ILE A 212 6.93 -1.70 -5.55
C ILE A 212 8.17 -2.10 -6.33
N ALA A 213 8.05 -3.15 -7.15
CA ALA A 213 9.04 -3.58 -8.12
C ALA A 213 8.65 -3.12 -9.53
N ILE A 214 9.47 -2.23 -10.09
CA ILE A 214 9.29 -1.68 -11.44
C ILE A 214 10.09 -2.50 -12.44
N PHE A 215 9.38 -3.16 -13.35
CA PHE A 215 9.96 -4.03 -14.38
C PHE A 215 9.98 -3.39 -15.76
N ASN A 216 11.07 -3.61 -16.48
CA ASN A 216 11.26 -3.33 -17.90
C ASN A 216 11.36 -4.64 -18.71
N GLU A 217 11.48 -4.54 -20.04
CA GLU A 217 11.50 -5.68 -20.98
C GLU A 217 12.44 -6.81 -20.50
N GLY A 218 11.92 -8.05 -20.44
CA GLY A 218 12.67 -9.21 -19.93
C GLY A 218 12.66 -9.32 -18.39
N ALA A 219 11.68 -8.70 -17.74
CA ALA A 219 11.56 -8.56 -16.28
C ALA A 219 12.84 -8.03 -15.63
N GLN A 220 13.44 -7.04 -16.29
CA GLN A 220 14.56 -6.27 -15.74
C GLN A 220 14.02 -5.35 -14.65
N LEU A 221 14.51 -5.52 -13.43
CA LEU A 221 14.10 -4.76 -12.27
C LEU A 221 14.88 -3.44 -12.25
N GLU A 222 14.18 -2.35 -12.58
CA GLU A 222 14.75 -1.01 -12.68
C GLU A 222 14.82 -0.33 -11.31
N GLN A 223 13.84 -0.60 -10.44
CA GLN A 223 13.81 -0.15 -9.05
C GLN A 223 12.90 -1.07 -8.23
N TYR A 224 13.32 -1.36 -6.99
CA TYR A 224 12.52 -2.09 -6.01
C TYR A 224 12.65 -1.40 -4.65
N ASP A 225 11.63 -0.64 -4.26
CA ASP A 225 11.68 0.20 -3.08
C ASP A 225 10.25 0.54 -2.59
N THR A 226 10.14 1.32 -1.52
CA THR A 226 8.83 1.80 -1.03
C THR A 226 8.20 2.79 -2.01
N PRO A 227 6.87 2.98 -1.97
CA PRO A 227 6.19 4.00 -2.78
C PRO A 227 6.77 5.41 -2.59
N GLU A 228 7.10 5.80 -1.36
CA GLU A 228 7.64 7.11 -1.02
C GLU A 228 9.01 7.35 -1.68
N ARG A 229 9.87 6.32 -1.65
CA ARG A 229 11.22 6.36 -2.25
C ARG A 229 11.15 6.46 -3.75
N ILE A 230 10.32 5.65 -4.40
CA ILE A 230 10.16 5.67 -5.86
C ILE A 230 9.63 7.03 -6.34
N LEU A 231 8.68 7.62 -5.61
CA LEU A 231 8.14 8.95 -5.94
C LEU A 231 9.13 10.09 -5.68
N GLY A 232 9.96 9.95 -4.64
CA GLY A 232 10.90 10.99 -4.21
C GLY A 232 12.26 10.97 -4.93
N ASP A 233 12.75 9.78 -5.26
CA ASP A 233 14.06 9.52 -5.84
C ASP A 233 13.97 8.35 -6.86
N PRO A 234 13.41 8.60 -8.06
CA PRO A 234 13.34 7.59 -9.11
C PRO A 234 14.76 7.21 -9.58
N ALA A 235 15.04 5.91 -9.66
CA ALA A 235 16.40 5.40 -9.88
C ALA A 235 17.00 5.79 -11.24
N ASN A 236 16.16 6.00 -12.26
CA ASN A 236 16.57 6.38 -13.61
C ASN A 236 15.45 7.05 -14.41
N GLU A 237 15.79 7.56 -15.60
CA GLU A 237 14.86 8.25 -16.50
C GLU A 237 13.67 7.37 -16.93
N PHE A 238 13.85 6.04 -17.02
CA PHE A 238 12.74 5.15 -17.32
C PHE A 238 11.72 5.12 -16.18
N VAL A 239 12.18 5.02 -14.93
CA VAL A 239 11.30 5.04 -13.75
C VAL A 239 10.60 6.40 -13.64
N GLU A 240 11.34 7.51 -13.81
CA GLU A 240 10.77 8.86 -13.77
C GLU A 240 9.64 9.03 -14.82
N ASN A 241 9.89 8.59 -16.06
CA ASN A 241 8.90 8.64 -17.13
C ASN A 241 7.71 7.68 -16.88
N PHE A 242 7.93 6.53 -16.24
CA PHE A 242 6.89 5.55 -15.95
C PHE A 242 5.92 6.05 -14.88
N ILE A 243 6.42 6.69 -13.81
CA ILE A 243 5.60 7.33 -12.77
C ILE A 243 4.75 8.45 -13.37
N GLY A 244 5.33 9.16 -14.35
CA GLY A 244 4.71 10.24 -15.09
C GLY A 244 4.77 11.59 -14.36
N SER A 245 4.23 12.63 -15.00
CA SER A 245 4.13 13.96 -14.40
C SER A 245 3.16 13.94 -13.21
N GLY A 246 3.58 14.54 -12.10
CA GLY A 246 2.77 14.61 -10.87
C GLY A 246 3.22 13.70 -9.73
N ALA A 247 4.40 13.09 -9.79
CA ALA A 247 5.00 12.34 -8.67
C ALA A 247 4.93 13.11 -7.33
N GLY A 248 5.28 14.41 -7.35
CA GLY A 248 5.17 15.28 -6.18
C GLY A 248 3.74 15.48 -5.66
N LEU A 249 2.73 15.48 -6.55
CA LEU A 249 1.31 15.52 -6.14
C LEU A 249 0.87 14.17 -5.56
N LYS A 250 1.34 13.05 -6.13
CA LYS A 250 1.07 11.70 -5.60
C LYS A 250 1.67 11.53 -4.21
N GLN A 251 2.83 12.11 -3.93
CA GLN A 251 3.43 12.12 -2.59
C GLN A 251 2.55 12.80 -1.54
N LEU A 252 1.73 13.79 -1.93
CA LEU A 252 0.78 14.46 -1.04
C LEU A 252 -0.37 13.56 -0.58
N THR A 253 -0.67 12.47 -1.30
CA THR A 253 -1.72 11.52 -0.88
C THR A 253 -1.23 10.58 0.22
N LEU A 254 0.09 10.39 0.34
CA LEU A 254 0.71 9.54 1.37
C LEU A 254 0.92 10.29 2.69
N THR A 255 1.13 11.60 2.63
CA THR A 255 1.41 12.42 3.83
C THR A 255 0.13 12.99 4.42
N ARG A 256 -0.06 12.86 5.75
CA ARG A 256 -1.20 13.46 6.44
C ARG A 256 -0.92 14.89 6.90
N VAL A 257 -1.97 15.70 7.00
CA VAL A 257 -1.90 17.04 7.61
C VAL A 257 -1.34 16.98 9.04
N ALA A 258 -1.58 15.89 9.77
CA ALA A 258 -1.03 15.65 11.11
C ALA A 258 0.50 15.54 11.15
N GLU A 259 1.12 15.09 10.06
CA GLU A 259 2.55 14.77 9.97
C GLU A 259 3.37 15.99 9.54
N VAL A 260 2.70 17.01 9.00
CA VAL A 260 3.31 18.29 8.63
C VAL A 260 2.90 19.34 9.66
N GLY A 261 3.88 20.07 10.20
CA GLY A 261 3.59 21.20 11.07
C GLY A 261 2.69 22.22 10.35
N PHE A 262 1.60 22.62 10.98
CA PHE A 262 0.71 23.70 10.52
C PHE A 262 0.94 24.95 11.36
N GLY A 263 0.75 26.11 10.74
CA GLY A 263 0.99 27.41 11.36
C GLY A 263 -0.09 27.81 12.36
N ASP A 264 0.31 28.67 13.30
CA ASP A 264 -0.62 29.37 14.19
C ASP A 264 -1.46 30.40 13.41
N ALA A 265 -2.62 30.77 13.98
CA ALA A 265 -3.44 31.84 13.45
C ALA A 265 -3.95 32.73 14.58
N VAL A 266 -4.23 34.00 14.25
CA VAL A 266 -4.91 34.90 15.19
C VAL A 266 -6.36 34.43 15.35
N VAL A 267 -6.73 34.09 16.58
CA VAL A 267 -8.09 33.65 16.93
C VAL A 267 -8.88 34.79 17.57
N GLY A 268 -10.08 35.03 17.06
CA GLY A 268 -11.06 35.95 17.63
C GLY A 268 -12.36 35.24 18.01
N ASN A 269 -13.18 35.89 18.85
CA ASN A 269 -14.45 35.33 19.30
C ASN A 269 -15.63 36.26 18.93
N PRO A 270 -16.85 35.72 18.70
CA PRO A 270 -18.05 36.53 18.58
C PRO A 270 -18.24 37.50 19.75
N GLY A 271 -18.66 38.72 19.45
CA GLY A 271 -18.82 39.79 20.45
C GLY A 271 -17.55 40.58 20.77
N GLU A 272 -16.38 40.13 20.31
CA GLU A 272 -15.14 40.91 20.41
C GLU A 272 -15.16 42.12 19.47
N ARG A 273 -14.46 43.21 19.83
CA ARG A 273 -14.31 44.35 18.92
C ARG A 273 -13.40 43.96 17.76
N ALA A 274 -13.84 44.21 16.54
CA ALA A 274 -13.07 43.84 15.35
C ALA A 274 -11.72 44.58 15.27
N ALA A 275 -11.61 45.78 15.85
CA ALA A 275 -10.37 46.54 15.94
C ALA A 275 -9.30 45.83 16.79
N ASP A 276 -9.69 45.14 17.86
CA ASP A 276 -8.76 44.45 18.75
C ASP A 276 -8.21 43.19 18.07
N VAL A 277 -9.09 42.44 17.38
CA VAL A 277 -8.68 41.31 16.53
C VAL A 277 -7.77 41.78 15.39
N LEU A 278 -8.09 42.90 14.75
CA LEU A 278 -7.28 43.49 13.68
C LEU A 278 -5.89 43.92 14.17
N ALA A 279 -5.79 44.50 15.38
CA ALA A 279 -4.51 44.88 15.97
C ALA A 279 -3.63 43.64 16.21
N ARG A 280 -4.18 42.57 16.82
CA ARG A 280 -3.48 41.29 16.99
C ARG A 280 -3.05 40.69 15.64
N LEU A 281 -3.90 40.82 14.62
CA LEU A 281 -3.62 40.32 13.28
C LEU A 281 -2.47 41.06 12.58
N ILE A 282 -2.39 42.38 12.78
CA ILE A 282 -1.30 43.20 12.24
C ILE A 282 0.02 42.90 12.95
N ASP A 283 -0.01 42.80 14.28
CA ASP A 283 1.15 42.51 15.13
C ASP A 283 1.77 41.14 14.79
N ALA A 284 0.93 40.12 14.62
CA ALA A 284 1.36 38.78 14.20
C ALA A 284 1.79 38.69 12.73
N GLY A 285 1.64 39.77 11.94
CA GLY A 285 1.98 39.77 10.52
C GLY A 285 1.07 38.92 9.62
N HIS A 286 -0.03 38.36 10.15
CA HIS A 286 -0.91 37.46 9.41
C HIS A 286 -1.94 38.20 8.55
N GLY A 287 -2.38 37.57 7.45
CA GLY A 287 -3.36 38.16 6.52
C GLY A 287 -4.83 38.01 6.95
N HIS A 288 -5.13 37.00 7.77
CA HIS A 288 -6.48 36.60 8.14
C HIS A 288 -6.56 36.15 9.61
N ALA A 289 -7.69 36.44 10.26
CA ALA A 289 -8.03 35.94 11.59
C ALA A 289 -9.12 34.87 11.50
N VAL A 290 -9.02 33.84 12.32
CA VAL A 290 -10.03 32.78 12.44
C VAL A 290 -10.95 33.11 13.59
N ILE A 291 -12.25 33.18 13.34
CA ILE A 291 -13.25 33.37 14.39
C ILE A 291 -13.76 32.02 14.81
N VAL A 292 -13.78 31.74 16.11
CA VAL A 292 -14.24 30.48 16.67
C VAL A 292 -15.45 30.65 17.59
N ASP A 293 -16.30 29.64 17.66
CA ASP A 293 -17.42 29.61 18.62
C ASP A 293 -16.96 29.25 20.04
N GLU A 294 -17.91 29.17 20.98
CA GLU A 294 -17.66 28.77 22.38
C GLU A 294 -17.05 27.37 22.53
N ARG A 295 -17.20 26.50 21.52
CA ARG A 295 -16.63 25.15 21.47
C ARG A 295 -15.30 25.12 20.71
N HIS A 296 -14.72 26.28 20.39
CA HIS A 296 -13.48 26.43 19.65
C HIS A 296 -13.55 25.88 18.22
N ARG A 297 -14.73 25.88 17.59
CA ARG A 297 -14.92 25.48 16.19
C ARG A 297 -14.84 26.70 15.29
N PRO A 298 -14.16 26.63 14.12
CA PRO A 298 -14.05 27.77 13.23
C PRO A 298 -15.41 28.09 12.61
N ILE A 299 -15.83 29.36 12.69
CA ILE A 299 -17.11 29.85 12.15
C ILE A 299 -16.93 30.97 11.11
N GLN A 300 -15.82 31.73 11.13
CA GLN A 300 -15.51 32.70 10.09
C GLN A 300 -14.00 32.79 9.86
N TRP A 301 -13.60 33.25 8.67
CA TRP A 301 -12.21 33.54 8.33
C TRP A 301 -12.13 34.92 7.69
N LEU A 302 -11.67 35.90 8.47
CA LEU A 302 -11.80 37.31 8.13
C LEU A 302 -10.46 37.92 7.75
N SER A 303 -10.40 38.53 6.57
CA SER A 303 -9.24 39.31 6.12
C SER A 303 -9.13 40.62 6.89
N ARG A 304 -7.94 41.24 6.84
CA ARG A 304 -7.71 42.61 7.35
C ARG A 304 -8.76 43.62 6.84
N ARG A 305 -9.15 43.51 5.57
CA ARG A 305 -10.16 44.38 4.93
C ARG A 305 -11.56 44.17 5.50
N ASN A 306 -11.93 42.92 5.81
CA ASN A 306 -13.23 42.60 6.39
C ASN A 306 -13.31 43.09 7.84
N LEU A 307 -12.26 42.84 8.64
CA LEU A 307 -12.18 43.31 10.02
C LEU A 307 -12.24 44.84 10.12
N GLY A 308 -11.54 45.56 9.23
CA GLY A 308 -11.57 47.03 9.21
C GLY A 308 -12.93 47.65 8.85
N ARG A 309 -13.91 46.85 8.42
CA ARG A 309 -15.28 47.30 8.10
C ARG A 309 -16.29 46.94 9.19
N LEU A 310 -15.88 46.16 10.19
CA LEU A 310 -16.73 45.70 11.27
C LEU A 310 -16.42 46.50 12.54
N GLU A 311 -17.43 46.72 13.37
CA GLU A 311 -17.22 47.22 14.73
C GLU A 311 -17.06 46.06 15.72
N VAL A 312 -17.88 45.02 15.55
CA VAL A 312 -17.96 43.84 16.42
C VAL A 312 -18.00 42.58 15.57
N ILE A 313 -17.34 41.51 16.03
CA ILE A 313 -17.36 40.20 15.38
C ILE A 313 -18.74 39.55 15.54
N SER A 314 -19.34 39.14 14.43
CA SER A 314 -20.66 38.49 14.42
C SER A 314 -20.55 36.98 14.67
N ASN A 315 -21.64 36.38 15.16
CA ASN A 315 -21.74 34.92 15.35
C ASN A 315 -22.41 34.23 14.14
N VAL A 316 -22.23 34.75 12.93
CA VAL A 316 -22.86 34.20 11.73
C VAL A 316 -21.87 33.26 11.03
N PRO A 317 -22.11 31.94 10.97
CA PRO A 317 -21.18 31.03 10.33
C PRO A 317 -21.03 31.31 8.84
N ASP A 318 -19.82 31.25 8.33
CA ASP A 318 -19.54 31.20 6.90
C ASP A 318 -19.59 29.73 6.43
N PRO A 319 -20.54 29.35 5.56
CA PRO A 319 -20.66 27.97 5.09
C PRO A 319 -19.55 27.58 4.10
N LYS A 320 -18.72 28.53 3.64
CA LYS A 320 -17.67 28.31 2.64
C LYS A 320 -16.26 28.31 3.23
N LEU A 321 -16.13 28.06 4.53
CA LEU A 321 -14.82 27.95 5.14
C LEU A 321 -14.02 26.81 4.52
N PRO A 322 -12.78 27.05 4.07
CA PRO A 322 -11.88 25.99 3.67
C PRO A 322 -11.39 25.27 4.92
N VAL A 323 -12.02 24.14 5.23
CA VAL A 323 -11.69 23.33 6.41
C VAL A 323 -11.18 21.98 5.96
N VAL A 324 -10.07 21.55 6.55
CA VAL A 324 -9.50 20.23 6.35
C VAL A 324 -9.35 19.52 7.70
N GLY A 325 -9.59 18.21 7.71
CA GLY A 325 -9.43 17.41 8.91
C GLY A 325 -7.96 17.13 9.22
N TYR A 326 -7.61 17.05 10.50
CA TYR A 326 -6.24 16.77 10.97
C TYR A 326 -5.68 15.45 10.43
N ARG A 327 -6.53 14.48 10.12
CA ARG A 327 -6.14 13.16 9.58
C ARG A 327 -6.24 13.08 8.06
N ALA A 328 -6.69 14.15 7.39
CA ALA A 328 -6.77 14.19 5.94
C ALA A 328 -5.36 14.22 5.32
N THR A 329 -5.28 13.95 4.03
CA THR A 329 -4.03 14.00 3.27
C THR A 329 -3.66 15.45 2.94
N LEU A 330 -2.39 15.70 2.62
CA LEU A 330 -1.99 17.01 2.09
C LEU A 330 -2.66 17.31 0.75
N ASN A 331 -3.00 16.28 -0.02
CA ASN A 331 -3.75 16.46 -1.26
C ASN A 331 -5.17 17.00 -0.97
N ASP A 332 -5.87 16.47 0.03
CA ASP A 332 -7.18 17.00 0.45
C ASP A 332 -7.07 18.47 0.89
N ALA A 333 -5.98 18.82 1.58
CA ALA A 333 -5.72 20.20 1.99
C ALA A 333 -5.50 21.12 0.77
N LEU A 334 -4.70 20.68 -0.21
CA LEU A 334 -4.46 21.41 -1.46
C LEU A 334 -5.75 21.58 -2.28
N ASP A 335 -6.54 20.52 -2.43
CA ASP A 335 -7.84 20.56 -3.10
C ASP A 335 -8.79 21.55 -2.42
N THR A 336 -8.83 21.53 -1.09
CA THR A 336 -9.63 22.47 -0.29
C THR A 336 -9.21 23.92 -0.56
N MET A 337 -7.90 24.20 -0.58
CA MET A 337 -7.34 25.53 -0.89
C MET A 337 -7.72 26.00 -2.31
N LEU A 338 -7.61 25.10 -3.30
CA LEU A 338 -7.93 25.40 -4.69
C LEU A 338 -9.43 25.68 -4.88
N VAL A 339 -10.31 24.85 -4.29
CA VAL A 339 -11.77 25.00 -4.38
C VAL A 339 -12.24 26.29 -3.70
N SER A 340 -11.67 26.64 -2.54
CA SER A 340 -12.00 27.90 -1.88
C SER A 340 -11.34 29.12 -2.52
N SER A 341 -10.47 28.92 -3.51
CA SER A 341 -9.58 29.96 -4.07
C SER A 341 -8.80 30.69 -2.98
N ALA A 342 -8.45 29.98 -1.91
CA ALA A 342 -7.74 30.52 -0.77
C ALA A 342 -6.39 29.82 -0.68
N GLY A 343 -5.30 30.59 -0.52
CA GLY A 343 -3.96 30.02 -0.40
C GLY A 343 -3.69 29.27 0.91
N ALA A 344 -4.72 29.00 1.72
CA ALA A 344 -4.62 28.26 2.98
C ALA A 344 -5.97 27.63 3.37
N ALA A 345 -5.91 26.62 4.23
CA ALA A 345 -7.05 25.91 4.79
C ALA A 345 -6.94 25.80 6.32
N LEU A 346 -8.08 25.80 7.00
CA LEU A 346 -8.19 25.67 8.45
C LEU A 346 -8.14 24.20 8.85
N VAL A 347 -7.20 23.83 9.71
CA VAL A 347 -7.06 22.46 10.21
C VAL A 347 -7.98 22.26 11.41
N THR A 348 -8.78 21.19 11.36
CA THR A 348 -9.70 20.82 12.45
C THR A 348 -9.42 19.44 13.00
N GLY A 349 -9.53 19.30 14.33
CA GLY A 349 -9.33 18.05 15.05
C GLY A 349 -10.65 17.34 15.38
N ARG A 350 -10.66 16.62 16.52
CA ARG A 350 -11.88 15.97 17.02
C ARG A 350 -12.98 17.00 17.28
N ARG A 351 -14.22 16.68 16.89
CA ARG A 351 -15.41 17.53 17.07
C ARG A 351 -15.28 18.92 16.41
N ASP A 352 -14.58 18.96 15.28
CA ASP A 352 -14.35 20.17 14.46
C ASP A 352 -13.62 21.31 15.20
N MET A 353 -12.91 20.97 16.28
CA MET A 353 -12.11 21.95 17.02
C MET A 353 -10.97 22.47 16.16
N PHE A 354 -10.84 23.79 16.07
CA PHE A 354 -9.75 24.44 15.34
C PHE A 354 -8.38 24.05 15.93
N LYS A 355 -7.41 23.79 15.06
CA LYS A 355 -6.05 23.38 15.42
C LYS A 355 -4.97 24.30 14.88
N GLY A 356 -5.18 24.91 13.72
CA GLY A 356 -4.22 25.79 13.07
C GLY A 356 -4.53 25.97 11.60
N VAL A 357 -3.58 26.48 10.84
CA VAL A 357 -3.73 26.78 9.42
C VAL A 357 -2.62 26.14 8.63
N ILE A 358 -2.97 25.47 7.54
CA ILE A 358 -2.02 24.95 6.56
C ILE A 358 -2.10 25.80 5.31
N ASP A 359 -0.97 26.24 4.78
CA ASP A 359 -0.90 27.05 3.56
C ASP A 359 -0.17 26.31 2.43
N VAL A 360 -0.24 26.89 1.22
CA VAL A 360 0.41 26.30 0.04
C VAL A 360 1.92 26.16 0.23
N GLN A 361 2.58 27.09 0.94
CA GLN A 361 4.02 27.01 1.19
C GLN A 361 4.36 25.80 2.05
N THR A 362 3.60 25.55 3.10
CA THR A 362 3.74 24.38 3.98
C THR A 362 3.58 23.08 3.20
N VAL A 363 2.63 23.02 2.27
CA VAL A 363 2.41 21.85 1.39
C VAL A 363 3.62 21.65 0.46
N MET A 364 4.11 22.72 -0.18
CA MET A 364 5.26 22.64 -1.08
C MET A 364 6.56 22.25 -0.34
N ASP A 365 6.78 22.82 0.86
CA ASP A 365 7.92 22.47 1.71
C ASP A 365 7.86 21.01 2.19
N ALA A 366 6.66 20.44 2.33
CA ALA A 366 6.50 19.02 2.64
C ALA A 366 6.94 18.12 1.47
N ILE A 367 6.61 18.49 0.22
CA ILE A 367 7.08 17.78 -0.98
C ILE A 367 8.60 17.75 -1.02
N THR A 368 9.24 18.92 -0.88
CA THR A 368 10.71 19.02 -0.92
C THR A 368 11.39 18.27 0.22
N ARG A 369 10.83 18.32 1.44
CA ARG A 369 11.36 17.55 2.58
C ARG A 369 11.21 16.05 2.38
N SER A 370 10.06 15.60 1.89
CA SER A 370 9.82 14.17 1.67
C SER A 370 10.74 13.60 0.59
N GLN A 371 11.02 14.35 -0.48
CA GLN A 371 12.07 13.99 -1.46
C GLN A 371 13.45 13.84 -0.82
N THR A 372 13.82 14.74 0.10
CA THR A 372 15.13 14.69 0.76
C THR A 372 15.23 13.57 1.80
N ALA A 373 14.17 13.33 2.56
CA ALA A 373 14.11 12.30 3.59
C ALA A 373 14.10 10.89 2.98
N ALA A 374 13.37 10.72 1.87
CA ALA A 374 13.37 9.49 1.10
C ALA A 374 14.81 9.06 0.82
N VAL A 375 15.68 9.93 0.31
CA VAL A 375 17.09 9.63 -0.05
C VAL A 375 17.90 8.99 1.09
N LEU A 376 17.56 9.20 2.38
CA LEU A 376 18.36 8.79 3.54
C LEU A 376 18.02 7.40 4.12
N GLU A 377 16.92 6.74 3.75
CA GLU A 377 16.46 5.45 4.31
C GLU A 377 16.86 4.19 3.50
N SER A 378 17.99 4.21 2.78
CA SER A 378 18.35 3.16 1.80
C SER A 378 18.64 1.76 2.34
N ASP A 379 18.86 1.58 3.65
CA ASP A 379 19.40 0.32 4.22
C ASP A 379 18.36 -0.77 4.50
N GLN A 380 17.06 -0.53 4.24
CA GLN A 380 15.98 -1.50 4.55
C GLN A 380 15.26 -2.10 3.34
N ALA A 381 15.64 -1.72 2.10
CA ALA A 381 14.99 -2.27 0.91
C ALA A 381 15.26 -3.79 0.78
N PRO A 382 14.23 -4.60 0.46
CA PRO A 382 14.40 -6.01 0.18
C PRO A 382 15.28 -6.22 -1.07
N VAL A 383 15.94 -7.36 -1.13
CA VAL A 383 16.89 -7.64 -2.22
C VAL A 383 16.13 -7.83 -3.54
N GLY A 384 16.56 -7.12 -4.59
CA GLY A 384 16.06 -7.31 -5.94
C GLY A 384 17.07 -6.83 -6.98
N LEU A 385 17.58 -7.75 -7.81
CA LEU A 385 18.57 -7.48 -8.86
C LEU A 385 18.42 -8.51 -10.00
N ASN A 386 18.73 -8.10 -11.23
CA ASN A 386 18.89 -9.04 -12.36
C ASN A 386 20.35 -9.42 -12.62
N THR A 387 21.31 -8.64 -12.12
CA THR A 387 22.75 -8.95 -12.22
C THR A 387 23.42 -8.72 -10.86
N GLY A 388 23.85 -9.81 -10.23
CA GLY A 388 24.51 -9.80 -8.91
C GLY A 388 24.46 -11.19 -8.25
N VAL A 389 25.47 -11.53 -7.43
CA VAL A 389 25.50 -12.80 -6.69
C VAL A 389 24.85 -12.59 -5.33
N PHE A 390 23.74 -13.27 -5.06
CA PHE A 390 23.13 -13.32 -3.73
C PHE A 390 24.02 -14.14 -2.78
N GLN A 391 24.49 -13.53 -1.69
CA GLN A 391 24.99 -14.27 -0.54
C GLN A 391 23.81 -14.51 0.39
N ALA A 392 23.18 -15.69 0.30
CA ALA A 392 22.19 -16.10 1.28
C ALA A 392 22.79 -16.00 2.68
N GLN A 393 22.15 -15.25 3.58
CA GLN A 393 22.50 -15.31 4.99
C GLN A 393 22.25 -16.74 5.48
N ALA A 394 23.32 -17.43 5.84
CA ALA A 394 23.23 -18.75 6.43
C ALA A 394 22.35 -18.67 7.69
N PRO A 395 21.47 -19.67 7.93
CA PRO A 395 20.76 -19.74 9.20
C PRO A 395 21.81 -19.77 10.32
N ALA A 396 21.60 -18.93 11.34
CA ALA A 396 22.51 -18.81 12.47
C ALA A 396 22.82 -20.21 13.02
N ALA A 397 24.04 -20.68 12.76
CA ALA A 397 24.51 -21.94 13.28
C ALA A 397 24.56 -21.81 14.81
N ASP A 398 23.93 -22.76 15.50
CA ASP A 398 23.99 -22.93 16.93
C ASP A 398 25.41 -22.69 17.44
N ALA A 399 25.55 -21.63 18.24
CA ALA A 399 26.76 -21.39 18.99
C ALA A 399 26.83 -22.41 20.12
N ASP A 400 27.47 -23.54 19.87
CA ASP A 400 27.96 -24.39 20.95
C ASP A 400 29.34 -25.00 20.63
N LEU A 401 30.26 -24.68 21.54
CA LEU A 401 31.34 -25.54 22.05
C LEU A 401 32.49 -25.88 21.10
N ASN A 402 33.54 -25.05 21.11
CA ASN A 402 34.86 -25.45 21.62
C ASN A 402 35.91 -24.35 21.40
N GLU A 403 36.70 -24.09 22.45
CA GLU A 403 38.13 -23.69 22.46
C GLU A 403 38.42 -22.65 23.55
N THR A 404 38.74 -23.15 24.74
CA THR A 404 39.73 -22.49 25.62
C THR A 404 40.67 -23.56 26.16
N ASP A 405 41.58 -24.00 25.30
CA ASP A 405 42.87 -24.56 25.71
C ASP A 405 43.93 -23.54 25.27
N GLY A 406 44.73 -23.02 26.21
CA GLY A 406 45.88 -22.21 25.81
C GLY A 406 46.41 -21.15 26.78
N ASN A 407 46.87 -21.61 27.94
CA ASN A 407 48.21 -21.25 28.45
C ASN A 407 48.46 -19.83 28.99
N GLY A 408 48.51 -19.73 30.33
CA GLY A 408 49.11 -18.62 31.07
C GLY A 408 49.79 -19.13 32.33
N ALA A 409 50.95 -19.75 32.17
CA ALA A 409 51.91 -19.89 33.27
C ALA A 409 52.37 -18.48 33.69
N ASP A 410 52.32 -18.14 34.98
CA ASP A 410 53.47 -18.30 35.89
C ASP A 410 53.23 -17.60 37.25
N ALA A 411 53.91 -18.15 38.26
CA ALA A 411 54.45 -17.47 39.45
C ALA A 411 53.56 -17.11 40.67
N ARG A 412 53.75 -17.97 41.70
CA ARG A 412 54.20 -17.66 43.08
C ARG A 412 53.16 -17.51 44.22
N ALA A 413 53.16 -18.57 45.05
CA ALA A 413 53.45 -18.59 46.50
C ALA A 413 52.58 -17.75 47.46
N SER A 414 51.90 -18.41 48.41
CA SER A 414 52.35 -18.57 49.81
C SER A 414 51.24 -19.12 50.72
N GLN A 415 51.64 -20.07 51.57
CA GLN A 415 51.03 -20.59 52.81
C GLN A 415 49.86 -21.59 52.70
#